data_AF-A0A2N2W571-F1
#
_entry.id   AF-A0A2N2W571-F1
#
_cell.length_a   1.000
_cell.length_b   1.000
_cell.length_c   1.000
_cell.angle_alpha   90.00
_cell.angle_beta   90.00
_cell.angle_gamma   90.00
#
_symmetry.space_group_name_H-M   'P 1'
#
loop_
_entity.id
_entity.type
_entity.pdbx_description
1 polymer ?
#
loop_
_entity_poly.entity_id
_entity_poly.type
_entity_poly.pdbx_seq_one_letter_code
_entity_poly.pdbx_strand_id
1 'polypeptide(L)'
;MEQVNFYIIINDRYFRHEYESDDYHLEKVFSKDKIIEIIDDFNDTSFLQTQLIITNDKELLSKYLITINEDEFKMLCLLDNFDKKNIRINSAFFKSYNKQAFEYYLKIKEDQIISASMDFRSETSYPYDHDPSIGITSTYLNGWIENKEFSYFETPQRYLNEEQTNKEFYLKDIKKGNLETLNSLININILDIGKDDNFPSINWELRKGLLRYFDKVSSKRLYISQYHLDALSKDNDLVLTIDTQLDPNHYIEYYVTGIENIDEQESDFKTQTNFDETDSPKYDKYNGVYGLDDNTIDSAFEGDPENYWNID
;
A
#
# COMPACT_ATOMS: atom_id res chain seq x y z
N MET A 1 -24.06 -24.51 -11.66
CA MET A 1 -23.35 -23.22 -11.67
C MET A 1 -22.22 -23.36 -12.66
N GLU A 2 -22.14 -22.49 -13.66
CA GLU A 2 -20.91 -22.42 -14.46
C GLU A 2 -19.76 -22.07 -13.52
N GLN A 3 -18.66 -22.81 -13.66
CA GLN A 3 -17.47 -22.55 -12.88
C GLN A 3 -16.86 -21.24 -13.41
N VAL A 4 -16.82 -20.22 -12.57
CA VAL A 4 -16.20 -18.94 -12.93
C VAL A 4 -14.70 -19.15 -13.05
N ASN A 5 -14.14 -18.78 -14.19
CA ASN A 5 -12.69 -18.77 -14.38
C ASN A 5 -12.10 -17.53 -13.70
N PHE A 6 -10.89 -17.66 -13.17
CA PHE A 6 -10.10 -16.53 -12.71
C PHE A 6 -8.79 -16.47 -13.49
N TYR A 7 -8.29 -15.24 -13.66
CA TYR A 7 -7.02 -14.97 -14.31
C TYR A 7 -6.32 -13.90 -13.50
N ILE A 8 -5.26 -14.28 -12.78
CA ILE A 8 -4.48 -13.35 -11.94
C ILE A 8 -3.06 -13.38 -12.45
N ILE A 9 -2.55 -12.22 -12.82
CA ILE A 9 -1.19 -12.04 -13.31
C ILE A 9 -0.30 -11.67 -12.13
N ILE A 10 0.91 -12.23 -12.12
CA ILE A 10 2.02 -11.82 -11.27
C ILE A 10 3.12 -11.29 -12.16
N ASN A 11 3.47 -10.03 -11.98
CA ASN A 11 4.57 -9.37 -12.66
C ASN A 11 5.71 -9.16 -11.67
N ASP A 12 6.87 -9.72 -11.99
CA ASP A 12 8.12 -9.32 -11.36
C ASP A 12 8.67 -8.07 -12.05
N ARG A 13 8.59 -6.94 -11.34
CA ARG A 13 8.99 -5.61 -11.80
C ARG A 13 10.37 -5.22 -11.27
N TYR A 14 11.17 -6.18 -10.82
CA TYR A 14 12.52 -6.02 -10.26
C TYR A 14 13.37 -4.87 -10.86
N PHE A 15 13.31 -4.64 -12.18
CA PHE A 15 14.05 -3.56 -12.85
C PHE A 15 13.59 -2.12 -12.52
N ARG A 16 12.45 -1.92 -11.82
CA ARG A 16 11.97 -0.59 -11.42
C ARG A 16 12.85 0.06 -10.36
N HIS A 17 13.55 -0.73 -9.55
CA HIS A 17 14.34 -0.24 -8.44
C HIS A 17 15.77 -0.77 -8.55
N GLU A 18 16.77 0.11 -8.36
CA GLU A 18 18.21 -0.24 -8.46
C GLU A 18 18.70 -1.19 -7.33
N TYR A 19 17.79 -1.69 -6.50
CA TYR A 19 18.07 -2.57 -5.36
C TYR A 19 17.48 -3.95 -5.60
N GLU A 20 18.20 -4.98 -5.15
CA GLU A 20 17.90 -6.41 -5.37
C GLU A 20 16.64 -6.93 -4.64
N SER A 21 15.66 -6.07 -4.36
CA SER A 21 14.42 -6.44 -3.71
C SER A 21 13.38 -6.88 -4.72
N ASP A 22 12.75 -8.02 -4.43
CA ASP A 22 11.53 -8.49 -5.08
C ASP A 22 10.47 -7.36 -5.19
N ASP A 23 10.14 -6.90 -6.41
CA ASP A 23 9.07 -5.92 -6.69
C ASP A 23 7.94 -6.62 -7.44
N TYR A 24 7.02 -7.24 -6.69
CA TYR A 24 5.90 -7.95 -7.29
C TYR A 24 4.67 -7.06 -7.46
N HIS A 25 3.99 -7.23 -8.58
CA HIS A 25 2.66 -6.70 -8.82
C HIS A 25 1.71 -7.84 -9.17
N LEU A 26 0.62 -7.95 -8.44
CA LEU A 26 -0.45 -8.90 -8.67
C LEU A 26 -1.70 -8.16 -9.12
N GLU A 27 -2.38 -8.69 -10.14
CA GLU A 27 -3.60 -8.07 -10.65
C GLU A 27 -4.58 -9.08 -11.26
N LYS A 28 -5.88 -8.88 -11.02
CA LYS A 28 -6.94 -9.64 -11.67
C LYS A 28 -7.24 -9.11 -13.07
N VAL A 29 -7.24 -10.00 -14.05
CA VAL A 29 -7.69 -9.73 -15.41
C VAL A 29 -9.03 -10.42 -15.64
N PHE A 30 -10.03 -9.67 -16.08
CA PHE A 30 -11.40 -10.14 -16.18
C PHE A 30 -11.75 -10.75 -17.54
N SER A 31 -10.89 -10.55 -18.56
CA SER A 31 -11.11 -11.03 -19.93
C SER A 31 -10.09 -12.09 -20.32
N LYS A 32 -10.58 -13.25 -20.79
CA LYS A 32 -9.73 -14.30 -21.37
C LYS A 32 -8.99 -13.81 -22.62
N ASP A 33 -9.66 -13.02 -23.46
CA ASP A 33 -9.04 -12.48 -24.67
C ASP A 33 -7.88 -11.54 -24.30
N LYS A 34 -8.03 -10.75 -23.23
CA LYS A 34 -6.95 -9.90 -22.73
C LYS A 34 -5.79 -10.72 -22.18
N ILE A 35 -6.05 -11.85 -21.53
CA ILE A 35 -5.00 -12.78 -21.11
C ILE A 35 -4.26 -13.36 -22.31
N ILE A 36 -4.96 -13.75 -23.37
CA ILE A 36 -4.32 -14.29 -24.57
C ILE A 36 -3.42 -13.23 -25.23
N GLU A 37 -3.90 -11.99 -25.35
CA GLU A 37 -3.10 -10.85 -25.82
C GLU A 37 -1.81 -10.69 -24.99
N ILE A 38 -1.95 -10.68 -23.66
CA ILE A 38 -0.81 -10.55 -22.74
C ILE A 38 0.18 -11.71 -22.89
N ILE A 39 -0.31 -12.95 -23.04
CA ILE A 39 0.52 -14.14 -23.29
C ILE A 39 1.27 -14.02 -24.62
N ASP A 40 0.60 -13.56 -25.66
CA ASP A 40 1.20 -13.42 -27.00
C ASP A 40 2.27 -12.32 -27.00
N ASP A 41 2.05 -11.20 -26.31
CA ASP A 41 3.03 -10.13 -26.11
C ASP A 41 4.29 -10.60 -25.36
N PHE A 42 4.15 -11.56 -24.42
CA PHE A 42 5.30 -12.16 -23.73
C PHE A 42 6.16 -13.02 -24.64
N ASN A 43 5.54 -13.74 -25.58
CA ASN A 43 6.30 -14.59 -26.50
C ASN A 43 7.14 -13.76 -27.47
N ASP A 44 6.72 -12.52 -27.77
CA ASP A 44 7.41 -11.60 -28.67
C ASP A 44 8.49 -10.76 -27.98
N THR A 45 8.45 -10.60 -26.65
CA THR A 45 9.42 -9.77 -25.91
C THR A 45 10.57 -10.60 -25.35
N SER A 46 11.79 -10.38 -25.88
CA SER A 46 13.02 -11.07 -25.47
C SER A 46 13.54 -10.69 -24.07
N PHE A 47 12.74 -10.03 -23.23
CA PHE A 47 13.17 -9.47 -21.95
C PHE A 47 12.52 -10.19 -20.77
N LEU A 48 13.38 -10.93 -20.05
CA LEU A 48 13.52 -11.23 -18.61
C LEU A 48 12.49 -10.79 -17.54
N GLN A 49 11.36 -10.15 -17.85
CA GLN A 49 10.31 -9.95 -16.87
C GLN A 49 9.63 -11.29 -16.59
N THR A 50 9.81 -11.79 -15.37
CA THR A 50 9.16 -13.04 -14.94
C THR A 50 7.69 -12.71 -14.69
N GLN A 51 6.85 -12.93 -15.70
CA GLN A 51 5.40 -12.83 -15.57
C GLN A 51 4.79 -14.23 -15.54
N LEU A 52 3.88 -14.49 -14.59
CA LEU A 52 3.14 -15.75 -14.48
C LEU A 52 1.65 -15.47 -14.37
N ILE A 53 0.85 -16.38 -14.89
CA ILE A 53 -0.61 -16.28 -14.85
C ILE A 53 -1.16 -17.44 -14.03
N ILE A 54 -1.87 -17.12 -12.96
CA ILE A 54 -2.55 -18.11 -12.13
C ILE A 54 -4.00 -18.20 -12.60
N THR A 55 -4.44 -19.41 -12.95
CA THR A 55 -5.79 -19.65 -13.48
C THR A 55 -6.30 -21.05 -13.18
N ASN A 56 -7.61 -21.23 -13.28
CA ASN A 56 -8.30 -22.53 -13.31
C ASN A 56 -8.82 -22.91 -14.71
N ASP A 57 -8.57 -22.09 -15.74
CA ASP A 57 -8.98 -22.39 -17.11
C ASP A 57 -8.13 -23.52 -17.70
N LYS A 58 -8.73 -24.71 -17.87
CA LYS A 58 -8.05 -25.91 -18.36
C LYS A 58 -7.42 -25.74 -19.73
N GLU A 59 -8.02 -24.93 -20.60
CA GLU A 59 -7.49 -24.70 -21.95
C GLU A 59 -6.16 -23.95 -21.86
N LEU A 60 -6.13 -22.84 -21.13
CA LEU A 60 -4.91 -22.06 -20.92
C LEU A 60 -3.82 -22.89 -20.26
N LEU A 61 -4.16 -23.58 -19.17
CA LEU A 61 -3.26 -24.47 -18.45
C LEU A 61 -2.64 -25.53 -19.38
N SER A 62 -3.41 -26.08 -20.32
CA SER A 62 -2.90 -27.10 -21.25
C SER A 62 -2.01 -26.55 -22.36
N LYS A 63 -2.15 -25.27 -22.72
CA LYS A 63 -1.53 -24.67 -23.89
C LYS A 63 -0.30 -23.83 -23.56
N TYR A 64 -0.29 -23.15 -22.41
CA TYR A 64 0.73 -22.15 -22.09
C TYR A 64 1.46 -22.49 -20.78
N LEU A 65 2.77 -22.73 -20.86
CA LEU A 65 3.59 -23.12 -19.69
C LEU A 65 3.69 -22.01 -18.63
N ILE A 66 3.56 -20.75 -19.04
CA ILE A 66 3.50 -19.58 -18.14
C ILE A 66 2.20 -19.50 -17.32
N THR A 67 1.21 -20.33 -17.66
CA THR A 67 -0.06 -20.44 -16.91
C THR A 67 0.01 -21.59 -15.92
N ILE A 68 -0.14 -21.27 -14.65
CA ILE A 68 -0.07 -22.21 -13.53
C ILE A 68 -1.41 -22.28 -12.80
N ASN A 69 -1.65 -23.40 -12.14
CA ASN A 69 -2.80 -23.55 -11.24
C ASN A 69 -2.46 -23.08 -9.83
N GLU A 70 -3.47 -23.01 -8.97
CA GLU A 70 -3.29 -22.54 -7.59
C GLU A 70 -2.34 -23.42 -6.75
N ASP A 71 -2.36 -24.74 -6.91
CA ASP A 71 -1.49 -25.63 -6.14
C ASP A 71 -0.02 -25.47 -6.56
N GLU A 72 0.23 -25.24 -7.85
CA GLU A 72 1.53 -24.85 -8.37
C GLU A 72 1.97 -23.50 -7.79
N PHE A 73 1.07 -22.51 -7.69
CA PHE A 73 1.41 -21.24 -7.08
C PHE A 73 1.70 -21.36 -5.57
N LYS A 74 0.93 -22.15 -4.81
CA LYS A 74 1.23 -22.47 -3.41
C LYS A 74 2.63 -23.07 -3.25
N MET A 75 2.99 -24.01 -4.12
CA MET A 75 4.31 -24.63 -4.16
C MET A 75 5.41 -23.57 -4.41
N LEU A 76 5.21 -22.66 -5.36
CA LEU A 76 6.16 -21.57 -5.64
C LEU A 76 6.24 -20.54 -4.50
N CYS A 77 5.19 -20.39 -3.70
CA CYS A 77 5.16 -19.59 -2.48
C CYS A 77 5.73 -20.30 -1.23
N LEU A 78 6.37 -21.47 -1.41
CA LEU A 78 6.94 -22.28 -0.32
C LEU A 78 5.92 -22.68 0.76
N LEU A 79 4.66 -22.87 0.37
CA LEU A 79 3.62 -23.37 1.25
C LEU A 79 3.57 -24.89 1.17
N ASP A 80 3.34 -25.57 2.30
CA ASP A 80 3.30 -27.04 2.35
C ASP A 80 1.91 -27.63 2.02
N ASN A 81 0.88 -26.78 1.92
CA ASN A 81 -0.53 -27.20 1.83
C ASN A 81 -1.09 -27.22 0.39
N PHE A 82 -0.37 -27.86 -0.53
CA PHE A 82 -0.82 -28.07 -1.92
C PHE A 82 -1.00 -29.55 -2.27
N ASP A 83 -1.90 -29.84 -3.21
CA ASP A 83 -2.05 -31.21 -3.72
C ASP A 83 -0.98 -31.52 -4.77
N LYS A 84 -0.03 -32.40 -4.41
CA LYS A 84 1.05 -32.85 -5.30
C LYS A 84 0.55 -33.46 -6.62
N LYS A 85 -0.68 -33.98 -6.66
CA LYS A 85 -1.27 -34.53 -7.90
C LYS A 85 -1.63 -33.47 -8.93
N ASN A 86 -1.78 -32.22 -8.49
CA ASN A 86 -2.13 -31.09 -9.35
C ASN A 86 -0.89 -30.38 -9.91
N ILE A 87 0.33 -30.80 -9.53
CA ILE A 87 1.58 -30.17 -9.96
C ILE A 87 2.00 -30.73 -11.32
N ARG A 88 2.17 -29.85 -12.30
CA ARG A 88 2.60 -30.17 -13.68
C ARG A 88 3.96 -29.57 -14.00
N ILE A 89 4.38 -28.56 -13.25
CA ILE A 89 5.65 -27.86 -13.42
C ILE A 89 6.73 -28.43 -12.48
N ASN A 90 8.00 -28.23 -12.85
CA ASN A 90 9.13 -28.41 -11.94
C ASN A 90 9.54 -27.04 -11.38
N SER A 91 9.40 -26.86 -10.07
CA SER A 91 9.66 -25.60 -9.36
C SER A 91 11.09 -25.08 -9.55
N ALA A 92 12.07 -25.94 -9.85
CA ALA A 92 13.46 -25.52 -10.08
C ALA A 92 13.64 -24.61 -11.31
N PHE A 93 12.66 -24.57 -12.22
CA PHE A 93 12.68 -23.69 -13.40
C PHE A 93 11.89 -22.39 -13.22
N PHE A 94 11.33 -22.15 -12.03
CA PHE A 94 10.49 -21.00 -11.75
C PHE A 94 11.07 -20.22 -10.56
N LYS A 95 10.82 -18.90 -10.54
CA LYS A 95 11.15 -18.07 -9.39
C LYS A 95 10.26 -18.48 -8.20
N SER A 96 10.84 -18.50 -7.01
CA SER A 96 10.07 -18.63 -5.77
C SER A 96 9.47 -17.28 -5.39
N TYR A 97 8.28 -17.30 -4.80
CA TYR A 97 7.61 -16.12 -4.28
C TYR A 97 7.53 -16.18 -2.75
N ASN A 98 7.42 -15.02 -2.11
CA ASN A 98 7.19 -14.97 -0.67
C ASN A 98 5.75 -15.39 -0.32
N LYS A 99 5.52 -15.72 0.95
CA LYS A 99 4.19 -16.08 1.46
C LYS A 99 3.15 -14.97 1.30
N GLN A 100 3.57 -13.70 1.42
CA GLN A 100 2.67 -12.56 1.29
C GLN A 100 2.06 -12.47 -0.11
N ALA A 101 2.79 -12.84 -1.16
CA ALA A 101 2.26 -12.90 -2.52
C ALA A 101 1.03 -13.84 -2.60
N PHE A 102 1.05 -14.97 -1.88
CA PHE A 102 -0.11 -15.86 -1.79
C PHE A 102 -1.28 -15.23 -1.01
N GLU A 103 -0.98 -14.48 0.07
CA GLU A 103 -2.00 -13.77 0.85
C GLU A 103 -2.72 -12.72 0.01
N TYR A 104 -2.00 -11.93 -0.79
CA TYR A 104 -2.59 -10.95 -1.71
C TYR A 104 -3.30 -11.60 -2.90
N TYR A 105 -2.78 -12.71 -3.43
CA TYR A 105 -3.50 -13.52 -4.42
C TYR A 105 -4.87 -13.95 -3.90
N LEU A 106 -4.99 -14.39 -2.63
CA LEU A 106 -6.28 -14.77 -2.06
C LEU A 106 -7.24 -13.58 -1.99
N LYS A 107 -6.78 -12.41 -1.54
CA LYS A 107 -7.59 -11.18 -1.51
C LYS A 107 -8.11 -10.83 -2.91
N ILE A 108 -7.26 -10.95 -3.93
CA ILE A 108 -7.62 -10.68 -5.33
C ILE A 108 -8.62 -11.73 -5.86
N LYS A 109 -8.36 -13.02 -5.60
CA LYS A 109 -9.21 -14.12 -6.01
C LYS A 109 -10.62 -14.01 -5.41
N GLU A 110 -10.70 -13.57 -4.17
CA GLU A 110 -11.96 -13.38 -3.42
C GLU A 110 -12.65 -12.04 -3.70
N ASP A 111 -12.18 -11.27 -4.69
CA ASP A 111 -12.73 -9.96 -5.07
C ASP A 111 -12.72 -8.93 -3.92
N GLN A 112 -11.81 -9.08 -2.95
CA GLN A 112 -11.60 -8.08 -1.89
C GLN A 112 -10.85 -6.86 -2.42
N ILE A 113 -9.87 -7.11 -3.29
CA ILE A 113 -9.08 -6.11 -4.00
C ILE A 113 -8.90 -6.56 -5.46
N ILE A 114 -8.43 -5.66 -6.32
CA ILE A 114 -8.17 -5.93 -7.73
C ILE A 114 -6.67 -6.08 -8.01
N SER A 115 -5.87 -5.22 -7.39
CA SER A 115 -4.42 -5.23 -7.54
C SER A 115 -3.72 -5.08 -6.19
N ALA A 116 -2.50 -5.59 -6.13
CA ALA A 116 -1.58 -5.39 -5.03
C ALA A 116 -0.17 -5.24 -5.59
N SER A 117 0.54 -4.21 -5.15
CA SER A 117 1.89 -3.91 -5.61
C SER A 117 2.81 -3.79 -4.41
N MET A 118 4.00 -4.37 -4.48
CA MET A 118 5.05 -4.01 -3.54
C MET A 118 5.48 -2.57 -3.85
N ASP A 119 5.54 -1.74 -2.82
CA ASP A 119 6.01 -0.37 -2.91
C ASP A 119 7.30 -0.25 -2.10
N PHE A 120 8.36 0.14 -2.80
CA PHE A 120 9.67 0.43 -2.25
C PHE A 120 9.98 1.90 -2.53
N ARG A 121 9.26 2.79 -1.85
CA ARG A 121 9.50 4.24 -1.96
C ARG A 121 10.40 4.70 -0.83
N SER A 122 11.39 5.50 -1.19
CA SER A 122 12.04 6.41 -0.25
C SER A 122 11.38 7.78 -0.37
N GLU A 123 10.69 8.24 0.66
CA GLU A 123 10.36 9.66 0.77
C GLU A 123 11.59 10.39 1.31
N THR A 124 12.13 11.30 0.52
CA THR A 124 13.22 12.18 0.94
C THR A 124 12.64 13.51 1.36
N SER A 125 12.71 13.82 2.65
CA SER A 125 12.39 15.14 3.16
C SER A 125 13.68 15.93 3.39
N TYR A 126 13.70 17.14 2.84
CA TYR A 126 14.69 18.15 3.19
C TYR A 126 14.13 18.93 4.37
N PRO A 127 14.78 18.89 5.55
CA PRO A 127 14.41 19.80 6.62
C PRO A 127 14.76 21.21 6.14
N TYR A 128 13.72 21.98 5.80
CA TYR A 128 13.72 23.41 5.51
C TYR A 128 14.27 23.83 4.13
N ASP A 129 13.49 24.67 3.43
CA ASP A 129 13.77 25.26 2.11
C ASP A 129 15.07 26.12 2.03
N HIS A 130 15.86 26.24 3.11
CA HIS A 130 16.94 27.23 3.19
C HIS A 130 18.30 26.74 3.72
N ASP A 131 18.48 25.47 4.10
CA ASP A 131 19.81 24.97 4.49
C ASP A 131 20.12 23.57 3.94
N PRO A 132 20.89 23.45 2.84
CA PRO A 132 21.30 22.16 2.28
C PRO A 132 22.32 21.39 3.15
N SER A 133 22.74 21.93 4.30
CA SER A 133 23.66 21.26 5.23
C SER A 133 22.97 20.47 6.36
N ILE A 134 21.64 20.60 6.51
CA ILE A 134 20.87 19.87 7.53
C ILE A 134 20.31 18.58 6.90
N GLY A 135 20.58 17.46 7.57
CA GLY A 135 20.54 16.10 7.00
C GLY A 135 19.27 15.70 6.25
N ILE A 136 19.48 14.96 5.17
CA ILE A 136 18.45 14.27 4.39
C ILE A 136 17.82 13.20 5.27
N THR A 137 16.52 13.31 5.56
CA THR A 137 15.78 12.20 6.17
C THR A 137 15.12 11.40 5.05
N SER A 138 15.50 10.14 4.92
CA SER A 138 14.88 9.21 3.96
C SER A 138 14.03 8.21 4.71
N THR A 139 12.72 8.24 4.47
CA THR A 139 11.79 7.24 5.00
C THR A 139 11.60 6.15 3.96
N TYR A 140 12.08 4.94 4.25
CA TYR A 140 11.82 3.77 3.41
C TYR A 140 10.47 3.17 3.78
N LEU A 141 9.50 3.30 2.88
CA LEU A 141 8.25 2.56 2.93
C LEU A 141 8.49 1.24 2.23
N ASN A 142 8.46 0.15 3.00
CA ASN A 142 8.50 -1.22 2.47
C ASN A 142 7.18 -1.90 2.83
N GLY A 143 6.39 -2.23 1.83
CA GLY A 143 5.14 -2.94 2.05
C GLY A 143 4.34 -3.16 0.77
N TRP A 144 3.24 -3.89 0.93
CA TRP A 144 2.27 -4.07 -0.14
C TRP A 144 1.22 -2.96 -0.09
N ILE A 145 0.89 -2.45 -1.27
CA ILE A 145 -0.12 -1.43 -1.48
C ILE A 145 -1.23 -2.01 -2.34
N GLU A 146 -2.46 -1.92 -1.84
CA GLU A 146 -3.66 -2.43 -2.49
C GLU A 146 -4.30 -1.37 -3.39
N ASN A 147 -4.73 -1.75 -4.60
CA ASN A 147 -5.57 -0.95 -5.49
C ASN A 147 -5.04 0.45 -5.83
N LYS A 148 -3.72 0.66 -5.91
CA LYS A 148 -3.14 1.95 -6.34
C LYS A 148 -2.56 1.93 -7.74
N GLU A 149 -2.02 0.81 -8.16
CA GLU A 149 -1.43 0.63 -9.49
C GLU A 149 -2.23 -0.41 -10.26
N PHE A 150 -2.48 -0.13 -11.54
CA PHE A 150 -3.29 -0.96 -12.41
C PHE A 150 -2.63 -1.03 -13.78
N SER A 151 -2.34 -2.23 -14.27
CA SER A 151 -1.68 -2.44 -15.57
C SER A 151 -2.65 -2.96 -16.63
N TYR A 152 -3.66 -3.74 -16.22
CA TYR A 152 -4.56 -4.48 -17.09
C TYR A 152 -6.04 -4.29 -16.73
N PHE A 153 -6.34 -3.61 -15.62
CA PHE A 153 -7.68 -3.35 -15.15
C PHE A 153 -8.37 -2.33 -16.03
N GLU A 154 -9.45 -2.76 -16.67
CA GLU A 154 -10.25 -1.91 -17.55
C GLU A 154 -10.95 -0.82 -16.74
N THR A 155 -10.82 0.42 -17.21
CA THR A 155 -11.49 1.56 -16.59
C THR A 155 -13.01 1.32 -16.53
N PRO A 156 -13.63 1.33 -15.34
CA PRO A 156 -15.07 1.14 -15.22
C PRO A 156 -15.85 2.17 -16.05
N GLN A 157 -16.90 1.72 -16.75
CA GLN A 157 -17.72 2.54 -17.64
C GLN A 157 -18.17 3.88 -17.04
N ARG A 158 -18.45 3.91 -15.72
CA ARG A 158 -18.85 5.11 -14.98
C ARG A 158 -17.80 6.24 -14.95
N TYR A 159 -16.54 5.91 -15.21
CA TYR A 159 -15.43 6.86 -15.26
C TYR A 159 -14.90 7.08 -16.67
N LEU A 160 -15.45 6.40 -17.68
CA LEU A 160 -15.08 6.65 -19.06
C LEU A 160 -15.69 7.98 -19.51
N ASN A 161 -14.83 8.94 -19.87
CA ASN A 161 -15.19 10.05 -20.72
C ASN A 161 -14.60 9.84 -22.13
N GLU A 162 -15.01 10.66 -23.12
CA GLU A 162 -14.55 10.54 -24.52
C GLU A 162 -13.01 10.59 -24.65
N GLU A 163 -12.30 11.16 -23.67
CA GLU A 163 -10.83 11.26 -23.66
C GLU A 163 -10.13 10.09 -22.95
N GLN A 164 -10.86 9.23 -22.23
CA GLN A 164 -10.35 8.13 -21.42
C GLN A 164 -10.70 6.75 -21.97
N THR A 165 -11.41 6.67 -23.10
CA THR A 165 -11.93 5.41 -23.66
C THR A 165 -10.87 4.36 -23.99
N ASN A 166 -9.59 4.77 -24.07
CA ASN A 166 -8.44 3.89 -24.32
C ASN A 166 -7.31 4.05 -23.28
N LYS A 167 -7.58 4.65 -22.11
CA LYS A 167 -6.55 4.90 -21.08
C LYS A 167 -6.65 3.88 -19.96
N GLU A 168 -5.48 3.46 -19.48
CA GLU A 168 -5.32 2.64 -18.27
C GLU A 168 -6.05 3.29 -17.08
N PHE A 169 -6.65 2.46 -16.22
CA PHE A 169 -7.36 2.96 -15.06
C PHE A 169 -6.36 3.60 -14.08
N TYR A 170 -6.58 4.87 -13.75
CA TYR A 170 -5.75 5.59 -12.81
C TYR A 170 -6.55 6.02 -11.57
N LEU A 171 -6.14 5.49 -10.41
CA LEU A 171 -6.67 5.94 -9.13
C LEU A 171 -5.77 7.04 -8.58
N LYS A 172 -6.25 8.29 -8.65
CA LYS A 172 -5.53 9.43 -8.05
C LYS A 172 -5.57 9.32 -6.52
N ASP A 173 -4.43 9.04 -5.91
CA ASP A 173 -4.28 8.91 -4.47
C ASP A 173 -4.17 10.29 -3.81
N ILE A 174 -5.31 10.78 -3.30
CA ILE A 174 -5.36 12.05 -2.57
C ILE A 174 -5.05 11.77 -1.11
N LYS A 175 -3.92 12.29 -0.62
CA LYS A 175 -3.47 12.15 0.77
C LYS A 175 -3.91 13.28 1.68
N LYS A 176 -4.05 14.48 1.13
CA LYS A 176 -4.38 15.70 1.85
C LYS A 176 -5.29 16.59 1.02
N GLY A 177 -6.14 17.35 1.69
CA GLY A 177 -7.02 18.31 1.04
C GLY A 177 -7.77 19.19 2.03
N ASN A 178 -8.08 20.41 1.61
CA ASN A 178 -8.96 21.32 2.31
C ASN A 178 -10.42 21.20 1.80
N LEU A 179 -11.30 22.11 2.23
CA LEU A 179 -12.70 22.14 1.79
C LEU A 179 -12.85 22.20 0.26
N GLU A 180 -12.06 23.05 -0.41
CA GLU A 180 -12.09 23.18 -1.87
C GLU A 180 -11.73 21.86 -2.55
N THR A 181 -10.71 21.17 -2.04
CA THR A 181 -10.30 19.85 -2.53
C THR A 181 -11.46 18.87 -2.42
N LEU A 182 -12.08 18.74 -1.24
CA LEU A 182 -13.21 17.82 -1.04
C LEU A 182 -14.40 18.14 -1.95
N ASN A 183 -14.73 19.42 -2.11
CA ASN A 183 -15.81 19.86 -2.98
C ASN A 183 -15.54 19.47 -4.45
N SER A 184 -14.29 19.59 -4.91
CA SER A 184 -13.87 19.17 -6.25
C SER A 184 -13.95 17.66 -6.46
N LEU A 185 -13.75 16.86 -5.39
CA LEU A 185 -13.81 15.41 -5.47
C LEU A 185 -15.22 14.88 -5.67
N ILE A 186 -16.24 15.53 -5.08
CA ILE A 186 -17.64 15.08 -5.09
C ILE A 186 -18.65 16.08 -5.67
N ASN A 187 -18.18 17.03 -6.49
CA ASN A 187 -18.98 17.98 -7.28
C ASN A 187 -20.14 18.66 -6.51
N ILE A 188 -19.93 18.94 -5.22
CA ILE A 188 -20.89 19.62 -4.36
C ILE A 188 -20.15 20.30 -3.22
N ASN A 189 -20.70 21.40 -2.70
CA ASN A 189 -20.24 21.94 -1.42
C ASN A 189 -20.68 21.01 -0.30
N ILE A 190 -19.72 20.34 0.35
CA ILE A 190 -20.03 19.33 1.37
C ILE A 190 -20.70 19.92 2.60
N LEU A 191 -20.47 21.21 2.87
CA LEU A 191 -21.09 21.91 4.00
C LEU A 191 -22.57 22.22 3.75
N ASP A 192 -23.06 22.11 2.52
CA ASP A 192 -24.46 22.37 2.16
C ASP A 192 -25.32 21.10 2.12
N ILE A 193 -24.70 19.92 2.20
CA ILE A 193 -25.39 18.63 2.19
C ILE A 193 -26.31 18.53 3.42
N GLY A 194 -27.59 18.19 3.18
CA GLY A 194 -28.59 18.05 4.23
C GLY A 194 -29.12 19.36 4.83
N LYS A 195 -28.72 20.52 4.29
CA LYS A 195 -29.19 21.84 4.73
C LYS A 195 -30.25 22.48 3.83
N ASP A 196 -30.43 21.97 2.61
CA ASP A 196 -31.41 22.52 1.67
C ASP A 196 -32.76 21.80 1.77
N ASP A 197 -33.73 22.48 2.38
CA ASP A 197 -35.12 22.02 2.48
C ASP A 197 -35.77 21.80 1.09
N ASN A 198 -35.23 22.42 0.03
CA ASN A 198 -35.74 22.29 -1.33
C ASN A 198 -35.20 21.06 -2.08
N PHE A 199 -34.07 20.47 -1.62
CA PHE A 199 -33.48 19.26 -2.21
C PHE A 199 -33.25 18.17 -1.15
N PRO A 200 -34.32 17.62 -0.55
CA PRO A 200 -34.22 16.61 0.52
C PRO A 200 -33.52 15.32 0.08
N SER A 201 -33.33 15.12 -1.24
CA SER A 201 -32.58 14.00 -1.81
C SER A 201 -31.06 14.12 -1.66
N ILE A 202 -30.52 15.30 -1.32
CA ILE A 202 -29.09 15.53 -1.08
C ILE A 202 -28.87 15.51 0.42
N ASN A 203 -28.55 14.33 0.96
CA ASN A 203 -28.36 14.16 2.40
C ASN A 203 -27.22 13.18 2.69
N TRP A 204 -26.70 13.26 3.92
CA TRP A 204 -25.72 12.32 4.43
C TRP A 204 -26.38 10.97 4.75
N GLU A 205 -25.69 9.89 4.41
CA GLU A 205 -26.04 8.54 4.85
C GLU A 205 -25.07 8.05 5.91
N LEU A 206 -25.57 7.64 7.08
CA LEU A 206 -24.70 7.04 8.10
C LEU A 206 -24.30 5.61 7.68
N ARG A 207 -22.98 5.40 7.48
CA ARG A 207 -22.40 4.10 7.09
C ARG A 207 -21.07 3.90 7.82
N LYS A 208 -20.89 2.73 8.44
CA LYS A 208 -19.65 2.38 9.17
C LYS A 208 -19.25 3.42 10.23
N GLY A 209 -20.22 4.08 10.86
CA GLY A 209 -19.96 5.15 11.84
C GLY A 209 -19.52 6.50 11.24
N LEU A 210 -19.49 6.63 9.92
CA LEU A 210 -19.16 7.88 9.20
C LEU A 210 -20.37 8.37 8.39
N LEU A 211 -20.39 9.66 8.11
CA LEU A 211 -21.30 10.27 7.16
C LEU A 211 -20.78 10.01 5.76
N ARG A 212 -21.60 9.37 4.95
CA ARG A 212 -21.30 9.05 3.56
C ARG A 212 -22.12 9.92 2.63
N TYR A 213 -21.49 10.51 1.64
CA TYR A 213 -22.15 11.08 0.48
C TYR A 213 -21.74 10.33 -0.78
N PHE A 214 -22.71 10.08 -1.67
CA PHE A 214 -22.48 9.53 -3.00
C PHE A 214 -22.82 10.58 -4.04
N ASP A 215 -21.82 11.05 -4.76
CA ASP A 215 -22.02 11.95 -5.88
C ASP A 215 -22.38 11.15 -7.14
N LYS A 216 -23.59 11.40 -7.65
CA LYS A 216 -24.09 10.74 -8.86
C LYS A 216 -23.36 11.20 -10.12
N VAL A 217 -22.79 12.41 -10.13
CA VAL A 217 -22.13 12.98 -11.31
C VAL A 217 -20.76 12.35 -11.49
N SER A 218 -19.90 12.43 -10.47
CA SER A 218 -18.57 11.82 -10.53
C SER A 218 -18.57 10.32 -10.26
N SER A 219 -19.68 9.76 -9.77
CA SER A 219 -19.78 8.37 -9.29
C SER A 219 -18.78 8.05 -8.18
N LYS A 220 -18.46 9.02 -7.31
CA LYS A 220 -17.50 8.87 -6.21
C LYS A 220 -18.19 8.97 -4.85
N ARG A 221 -17.51 8.48 -3.82
CA ARG A 221 -18.03 8.51 -2.44
C ARG A 221 -17.06 9.25 -1.52
N LEU A 222 -17.63 10.08 -0.64
CA LEU A 222 -16.91 10.69 0.46
C LEU A 222 -17.44 10.13 1.77
N TYR A 223 -16.52 9.75 2.67
CA TYR A 223 -16.78 9.36 4.03
C TYR A 223 -16.07 10.35 4.97
N ILE A 224 -16.84 10.97 5.86
CA ILE A 224 -16.36 11.99 6.78
C ILE A 224 -17.07 11.87 8.13
N SER A 225 -16.41 12.20 9.23
CA SER A 225 -17.05 12.22 10.55
C SER A 225 -17.78 13.55 10.75
N GLN A 226 -18.79 13.57 11.63
CA GLN A 226 -19.44 14.83 12.02
C GLN A 226 -18.43 15.81 12.63
N TYR A 227 -17.48 15.31 13.42
CA TYR A 227 -16.40 16.10 14.01
C TYR A 227 -15.57 16.85 12.95
N HIS A 228 -15.17 16.17 11.87
CA HIS A 228 -14.40 16.79 10.79
C HIS A 228 -15.23 17.83 10.01
N LEU A 229 -16.52 17.57 9.76
CA LEU A 229 -17.42 18.56 9.14
C LEU A 229 -17.58 19.82 10.02
N ASP A 230 -17.76 19.63 11.33
CA ASP A 230 -17.91 20.73 12.28
C ASP A 230 -16.62 21.57 12.35
N ALA A 231 -15.45 20.93 12.27
CA ALA A 231 -14.16 21.61 12.19
C ALA A 231 -14.04 22.46 10.91
N LEU A 232 -14.31 21.87 9.74
CA LEU A 232 -14.31 22.58 8.46
C LEU A 232 -15.30 23.76 8.45
N SER A 233 -16.45 23.63 9.11
CA SER A 233 -17.44 24.72 9.16
C SER A 233 -16.95 25.96 9.93
N LYS A 234 -15.93 25.81 10.77
CA LYS A 234 -15.31 26.88 11.54
C LYS A 234 -14.06 27.43 10.84
N ASP A 235 -13.33 26.57 10.14
CA ASP A 235 -12.12 26.89 9.42
C ASP A 235 -12.06 26.13 8.09
N ASN A 236 -12.28 26.85 6.99
CA ASN A 236 -12.32 26.28 5.65
C ASN A 236 -10.93 25.93 5.09
N ASP A 237 -9.87 26.51 5.68
CA ASP A 237 -8.48 26.35 5.22
C ASP A 237 -7.79 25.15 5.89
N LEU A 238 -8.49 24.49 6.81
CA LEU A 238 -8.03 23.31 7.53
C LEU A 238 -7.66 22.17 6.57
N VAL A 239 -6.46 21.63 6.74
CA VAL A 239 -5.94 20.53 5.92
C VAL A 239 -6.34 19.21 6.56
N LEU A 240 -7.09 18.40 5.82
CA LEU A 240 -7.53 17.08 6.23
C LEU A 240 -6.64 16.00 5.63
N THR A 241 -6.39 14.95 6.39
CA THR A 241 -5.80 13.70 5.87
C THR A 241 -6.88 12.84 5.24
N ILE A 242 -6.60 12.32 4.06
CA ILE A 242 -7.53 11.59 3.22
C ILE A 242 -6.89 10.26 2.84
N ASP A 243 -7.65 9.17 2.96
CA ASP A 243 -7.30 7.88 2.37
C ASP A 243 -8.22 7.59 1.19
N THR A 244 -7.63 7.19 0.06
CA THR A 244 -8.35 6.89 -1.18
C THR A 244 -8.40 5.37 -1.38
N GLN A 245 -9.59 4.80 -1.52
CA GLN A 245 -9.79 3.37 -1.69
C GLN A 245 -10.65 3.07 -2.91
N LEU A 246 -10.59 1.83 -3.39
CA LEU A 246 -11.47 1.28 -4.41
C LEU A 246 -12.33 0.18 -3.76
N ASP A 247 -13.65 0.31 -3.82
CA ASP A 247 -14.55 -0.71 -3.27
C ASP A 247 -14.67 -1.93 -4.20
N PRO A 248 -15.28 -3.05 -3.74
CA PRO A 248 -15.49 -4.24 -4.58
C PRO A 248 -16.37 -4.05 -5.82
N ASN A 249 -17.09 -2.93 -5.91
CA ASN A 249 -17.88 -2.55 -7.09
C ASN A 249 -17.17 -1.46 -7.93
N HIS A 250 -15.89 -1.23 -7.65
CA HIS A 250 -15.01 -0.27 -8.29
C HIS A 250 -15.46 1.19 -8.14
N TYR A 251 -16.12 1.53 -7.03
CA TYR A 251 -16.35 2.91 -6.63
C TYR A 251 -15.11 3.47 -5.96
N ILE A 252 -14.72 4.67 -6.37
CA ILE A 252 -13.67 5.43 -5.70
C ILE A 252 -14.25 6.00 -4.42
N GLU A 253 -13.62 5.69 -3.30
CA GLU A 253 -14.01 6.11 -1.96
C GLU A 253 -12.91 6.98 -1.34
N TYR A 254 -13.28 8.14 -0.83
CA TYR A 254 -12.40 9.02 -0.06
C TYR A 254 -12.82 8.98 1.40
N TYR A 255 -11.90 8.64 2.29
CA TYR A 255 -12.10 8.59 3.72
C TYR A 255 -11.31 9.72 4.37
N VAL A 256 -12.00 10.66 5.02
CA VAL A 256 -11.34 11.67 5.85
C VAL A 256 -10.96 11.03 7.17
N THR A 257 -9.66 10.86 7.40
CA THR A 257 -9.12 10.09 8.53
C THR A 257 -8.62 10.97 9.68
N GLY A 258 -8.33 12.24 9.42
CA GLY A 258 -7.86 13.16 10.44
C GLY A 258 -7.71 14.59 9.97
N ILE A 259 -7.21 15.42 10.89
CA ILE A 259 -6.86 16.82 10.69
C ILE A 259 -5.36 16.93 10.82
N GLU A 260 -4.70 17.58 9.86
CA GLU A 260 -3.29 17.93 10.03
C GLU A 260 -3.19 19.10 11.00
N ASN A 261 -2.69 18.84 12.20
CA ASN A 261 -2.39 19.90 13.16
C ASN A 261 -1.20 20.69 12.65
N ILE A 262 -1.42 21.96 12.29
CA ILE A 262 -0.36 22.91 11.96
C ILE A 262 0.59 23.08 13.17
N ASP A 263 0.08 22.88 14.39
CA ASP A 263 0.83 22.97 15.65
C ASP A 263 1.60 21.68 16.02
N GLU A 264 1.40 20.55 15.32
CA GLU A 264 2.15 19.30 15.54
C GLU A 264 3.36 19.16 14.61
N GLN A 265 3.84 20.26 14.00
CA GLN A 265 5.21 20.30 13.49
C GLN A 265 6.27 20.44 14.61
N GLU A 266 5.88 20.55 15.89
CA GLU A 266 6.83 20.71 17.00
C GLU A 266 6.87 19.58 18.05
N SER A 267 6.10 18.47 17.94
CA SER A 267 6.02 17.54 19.07
C SER A 267 6.13 16.04 18.81
N ASP A 268 6.67 15.57 17.69
CA ASP A 268 7.12 14.17 17.59
C ASP A 268 8.39 14.04 16.75
N PHE A 269 9.51 14.43 17.35
CA PHE A 269 10.67 13.55 17.58
C PHE A 269 11.68 14.33 18.43
N LYS A 270 11.45 14.40 19.75
CA LYS A 270 12.57 14.41 20.72
C LYS A 270 13.16 12.99 20.77
N THR A 271 13.66 12.49 19.65
CA THR A 271 14.76 11.52 19.72
C THR A 271 15.99 12.33 20.08
N GLN A 272 16.52 12.01 21.26
CA GLN A 272 17.81 12.47 21.72
C GLN A 272 18.86 12.20 20.62
N THR A 273 19.23 13.22 19.89
CA THR A 273 20.54 13.30 19.23
C THR A 273 21.19 14.60 19.64
N ASN A 274 21.55 14.69 20.92
CA ASN A 274 22.73 15.47 21.30
C ASN A 274 23.95 14.70 20.78
N PHE A 275 24.30 14.88 19.50
CA PHE A 275 25.69 14.82 19.10
C PHE A 275 26.21 16.25 19.11
N ASP A 276 26.39 16.76 20.32
CA ASP A 276 27.40 17.78 20.55
C ASP A 276 28.71 16.98 20.71
N GLU A 277 29.53 16.98 19.67
CA GLU A 277 30.92 16.55 19.75
C GLU A 277 31.65 17.53 20.69
N THR A 278 31.55 17.33 22.02
CA THR A 278 32.52 17.82 23.04
C THR A 278 32.13 17.35 24.45
N ASP A 279 32.10 16.04 24.68
CA ASP A 279 32.47 15.35 25.93
C ASP A 279 31.90 13.93 25.87
N SER A 280 32.62 13.01 25.23
CA SER A 280 32.33 11.59 25.41
C SER A 280 32.65 11.24 26.87
N PRO A 281 31.69 10.74 27.69
CA PRO A 281 32.02 10.21 29.00
C PRO A 281 32.95 9.02 28.79
N LYS A 282 34.21 9.18 29.20
CA LYS A 282 35.20 8.11 29.15
C LYS A 282 34.81 7.03 30.16
N TYR A 283 34.47 5.85 29.65
CA TYR A 283 34.25 4.63 30.42
C TYR A 283 35.61 4.00 30.79
N ASP A 284 36.36 4.65 31.66
CA ASP A 284 37.75 4.28 31.93
C ASP A 284 37.88 3.06 32.88
N LYS A 285 36.82 2.64 33.59
CA LYS A 285 36.92 1.57 34.60
C LYS A 285 36.51 0.19 34.08
N TYR A 286 35.32 0.05 33.49
CA TYR A 286 34.81 -1.25 33.01
C TYR A 286 34.64 -1.32 31.48
N ASN A 287 35.07 -0.29 30.75
CA ASN A 287 35.16 -0.27 29.29
C ASN A 287 33.87 -0.70 28.55
N GLY A 288 32.70 -0.38 29.12
CA GLY A 288 31.39 -0.68 28.52
C GLY A 288 31.05 -2.17 28.44
N VAL A 289 31.57 -3.00 29.35
CA VAL A 289 31.28 -4.44 29.41
C VAL A 289 29.76 -4.70 29.46
N TYR A 290 29.27 -5.53 28.54
CA TYR A 290 27.84 -5.83 28.29
C TYR A 290 26.95 -4.64 27.88
N GLY A 291 27.55 -3.54 27.42
CA GLY A 291 26.81 -2.38 26.93
C GLY A 291 26.16 -1.52 28.03
N LEU A 292 26.62 -1.66 29.27
CA LEU A 292 26.18 -0.84 30.42
C LEU A 292 27.25 0.18 30.80
N ASP A 293 26.85 1.33 31.35
CA ASP A 293 27.79 2.32 31.88
C ASP A 293 28.32 1.95 33.27
N ASP A 294 29.47 2.55 33.63
CA ASP A 294 30.17 2.26 34.90
C ASP A 294 29.30 2.54 36.14
N ASN A 295 28.39 3.51 36.08
CA ASN A 295 27.48 3.84 37.17
C ASN A 295 26.39 2.79 37.35
N THR A 296 25.90 2.24 36.24
CA THR A 296 24.92 1.14 36.22
C THR A 296 25.57 -0.14 36.74
N ILE A 297 26.83 -0.37 36.40
CA ILE A 297 27.61 -1.50 36.94
C ILE A 297 27.84 -1.30 38.44
N ASP A 298 28.34 -0.15 38.88
CA ASP A 298 28.61 0.12 40.31
C ASP A 298 27.33 0.11 41.18
N SER A 299 26.17 0.47 40.62
CA SER A 299 24.88 0.45 41.34
C SER A 299 24.15 -0.89 41.30
N ALA A 300 24.47 -1.77 40.35
CA ALA A 300 23.88 -3.10 40.25
C ALA A 300 24.46 -4.10 41.27
N PHE A 301 25.62 -3.80 41.86
CA PHE A 301 26.24 -4.63 42.90
C PHE A 301 26.24 -3.91 44.25
N GLU A 302 25.65 -4.53 45.27
CA GLU A 302 25.80 -4.06 46.66
C GLU A 302 27.19 -4.49 47.18
N GLY A 303 28.26 -3.85 46.69
CA GLY A 303 29.65 -4.13 47.06
C GLY A 303 30.64 -3.91 45.90
N ASP A 304 31.94 -4.07 46.16
CA ASP A 304 33.00 -3.87 45.15
C ASP A 304 32.82 -4.84 43.96
N PRO A 305 32.49 -4.35 42.74
CA PRO A 305 32.20 -5.21 41.59
C PRO A 305 33.35 -6.13 41.19
N GLU A 306 34.59 -5.73 41.50
CA GLU A 306 35.80 -6.50 41.18
C GLU A 306 35.86 -7.87 41.91
N ASN A 307 35.13 -8.03 43.03
CA ASN A 307 35.05 -9.32 43.74
C ASN A 307 34.11 -10.34 43.09
N TYR A 308 33.21 -9.90 42.20
CA TYR A 308 32.28 -10.80 41.50
C TYR A 308 32.83 -11.30 40.16
N TRP A 309 33.99 -10.79 39.72
CA TRP A 309 34.58 -11.08 38.40
C TRP A 309 35.74 -12.07 38.42
N ASN A 310 36.05 -12.67 39.58
CA ASN A 310 36.96 -13.81 39.66
C ASN A 310 36.17 -15.13 39.67
N ILE A 311 35.84 -15.63 38.49
CA ILE A 311 35.62 -17.06 38.27
C ILE A 311 36.79 -17.52 37.40
N ASP A 312 37.65 -18.37 37.96
CA ASP A 312 38.74 -19.07 37.24
C ASP A 312 38.24 -19.85 36.02
#